data_AF-A0A1F3SQ70-F1
#
_entry.id   AF-A0A1F3SQ70-F1
#
_cell.length_a   1.000
_cell.length_b   1.000
_cell.length_c   1.000
_cell.angle_alpha   90.00
_cell.angle_beta   90.00
_cell.angle_gamma   90.00
#
_symmetry.space_group_name_H-M   'P 1'
#
loop_
_entity.id
_entity.type
_entity.pdbx_description
1 polymer ?
#
loop_
_entity_poly.entity_id
_entity_poly.type
_entity_poly.pdbx_seq_one_letter_code
_entity_poly.pdbx_strand_id
1 'polypeptide(L)'
;MKKSMLLIGLMVVGNSWAMTNFPVGNYHGKGYGIEQNGQESHYLVEARVGENKIESTYHFINGGTQKFTLAANFGKHGHFDVLSGSKKIGAGYCMSIWCHYTLKMGKNTVEETVTFFQNHLYRLGQKKINGKLISWEEDLEQE
;
A
#
# COMPACT_ATOMS: atom_id res chain seq x y z
N MET A 1 -59.13 22.34 -6.80
CA MET A 1 -57.71 22.76 -6.82
C MET A 1 -56.84 21.56 -6.48
N LYS A 2 -56.15 20.95 -7.47
CA LYS A 2 -55.28 19.79 -7.26
C LYS A 2 -53.85 20.27 -7.03
N LYS A 3 -53.28 19.96 -5.86
CA LYS A 3 -51.87 20.24 -5.53
C LYS A 3 -51.00 19.14 -6.17
N SER A 4 -50.25 19.49 -7.20
CA SER A 4 -49.16 18.64 -7.70
C SER A 4 -47.94 18.83 -6.79
N MET A 5 -47.59 17.80 -6.03
CA MET A 5 -46.38 17.74 -5.24
C MET A 5 -45.27 17.17 -6.12
N LEU A 6 -44.31 18.01 -6.51
CA LEU A 6 -43.16 17.61 -7.31
C LEU A 6 -42.13 16.97 -6.37
N LEU A 7 -41.94 15.66 -6.48
CA LEU A 7 -40.92 14.93 -5.74
C LEU A 7 -39.57 15.11 -6.47
N ILE A 8 -38.72 16.01 -5.97
CA ILE A 8 -37.35 16.17 -6.46
C ILE A 8 -36.50 15.05 -5.85
N GLY A 9 -36.29 13.98 -6.63
CA GLY A 9 -35.37 12.90 -6.27
C GLY A 9 -33.93 13.41 -6.35
N LEU A 10 -33.29 13.60 -5.21
CA LEU A 10 -31.88 13.92 -5.10
C LEU A 10 -31.07 12.65 -5.46
N MET A 11 -30.67 12.50 -6.71
CA MET A 11 -29.67 11.48 -7.08
C MET A 11 -28.30 11.96 -6.60
N VAL A 12 -27.88 11.51 -5.42
CA VAL A 12 -26.49 11.61 -4.99
C VAL A 12 -25.69 10.66 -5.87
N VAL A 13 -25.09 11.19 -6.93
CA VAL A 13 -24.07 10.49 -7.70
C VAL A 13 -22.86 10.41 -6.78
N GLY A 14 -22.75 9.32 -6.03
CA GLY A 14 -21.58 9.04 -5.20
C GLY A 14 -20.38 8.84 -6.10
N ASN A 15 -19.63 9.90 -6.37
CA ASN A 15 -18.31 9.80 -6.98
C ASN A 15 -17.48 8.88 -6.08
N SER A 16 -17.15 7.68 -6.56
CA SER A 16 -16.33 6.76 -5.78
C SER A 16 -14.93 7.36 -5.68
N TRP A 17 -14.56 7.88 -4.51
CA TRP A 17 -13.23 8.37 -4.16
C TRP A 17 -12.19 7.24 -4.03
N ALA A 18 -12.40 6.14 -4.76
CA ALA A 18 -11.54 4.98 -4.71
C ALA A 18 -10.42 5.18 -5.74
N MET A 19 -9.16 5.10 -5.30
CA MET A 19 -8.03 5.21 -6.20
C MET A 19 -8.01 4.00 -7.13
N THR A 20 -7.84 4.23 -8.43
CA THR A 20 -7.74 3.20 -9.47
C THR A 20 -6.32 3.00 -9.99
N ASN A 21 -5.38 3.77 -9.42
CA ASN A 21 -3.94 3.70 -9.64
C ASN A 21 -3.24 4.27 -8.40
N PHE A 22 -1.94 4.00 -8.25
CA PHE A 22 -1.10 4.68 -7.27
C PHE A 22 -0.65 6.06 -7.79
N PRO A 23 -0.44 7.05 -6.92
CA PRO A 23 0.15 8.33 -7.28
C PRO A 23 1.61 8.13 -7.70
N VAL A 24 1.96 8.51 -8.91
CA VAL A 24 3.30 8.32 -9.47
C VAL A 24 4.31 9.25 -8.79
N GLY A 25 5.47 8.72 -8.42
CA GLY A 25 6.54 9.49 -7.79
C GLY A 25 7.76 8.64 -7.43
N ASN A 26 8.89 9.31 -7.18
CA ASN A 26 10.05 8.72 -6.53
C ASN A 26 10.12 9.26 -5.12
N TYR A 27 10.32 8.36 -4.15
CA TYR A 27 10.32 8.68 -2.74
C TYR A 27 11.58 8.10 -2.09
N HIS A 28 12.12 8.79 -1.09
CA HIS A 28 13.19 8.25 -0.27
C HIS A 28 12.96 8.58 1.20
N GLY A 29 13.50 7.77 2.10
CA GLY A 29 13.31 7.99 3.51
C GLY A 29 13.89 6.89 4.38
N LYS A 30 13.27 6.71 5.54
CA LYS A 30 13.76 5.81 6.58
C LYS A 30 12.66 4.86 7.01
N GLY A 31 13.08 3.68 7.42
CA GLY A 31 12.21 2.69 8.04
C GLY A 31 12.76 2.21 9.37
N TYR A 32 11.83 1.80 10.21
CA TYR A 32 12.07 1.14 11.48
C TYR A 32 11.26 -0.14 11.53
N GLY A 33 11.91 -1.24 11.90
CA GLY A 33 11.27 -2.54 12.04
C GLY A 33 11.58 -3.17 13.40
N ILE A 34 10.59 -3.85 13.98
CA ILE A 34 10.69 -4.55 15.25
C ILE A 34 10.25 -6.01 15.09
N GLU A 35 11.11 -6.94 15.52
CA GLU A 35 10.79 -8.37 15.63
C GLU A 35 10.02 -8.66 16.93
N GLN A 36 9.29 -9.78 16.98
CA GLN A 36 8.53 -10.19 18.16
C GLN A 36 9.37 -10.35 19.45
N ASN A 37 10.68 -10.58 19.34
CA ASN A 37 11.61 -10.66 20.47
C ASN A 37 12.14 -9.28 20.92
N GLY A 38 11.64 -8.19 20.35
CA GLY A 38 12.08 -6.82 20.63
C GLY A 38 13.35 -6.40 19.88
N GLN A 39 13.88 -7.23 18.98
CA GLN A 39 15.02 -6.85 18.16
C GLN A 39 14.60 -5.78 17.15
N GLU A 40 15.35 -4.67 17.14
CA GLU A 40 15.09 -3.53 16.28
C GLU A 40 15.97 -3.54 15.03
N SER A 41 15.48 -2.90 13.97
CA SER A 41 16.20 -2.67 12.73
C SER A 41 15.88 -1.28 12.20
N HIS A 42 16.91 -0.58 11.74
CA HIS A 42 16.77 0.70 11.05
C HIS A 42 17.37 0.57 9.66
N TYR A 43 16.74 1.19 8.68
CA TYR A 43 17.14 1.09 7.28
C TYR A 43 16.73 2.33 6.49
N LEU A 44 17.40 2.57 5.37
CA LEU A 44 16.98 3.54 4.37
C LEU A 44 16.09 2.86 3.34
N VAL A 45 15.11 3.59 2.81
CA VAL A 45 14.19 3.12 1.78
C VAL A 45 14.18 4.08 0.61
N GLU A 46 14.28 3.53 -0.59
CA GLU A 46 13.95 4.21 -1.84
C GLU A 46 12.72 3.52 -2.43
N ALA A 47 11.76 4.28 -2.93
CA ALA A 47 10.56 3.76 -3.57
C ALA A 47 10.25 4.49 -4.87
N ARG A 48 10.11 3.73 -5.97
CA ARG A 48 9.57 4.21 -7.23
C ARG A 48 8.14 3.72 -7.37
N VAL A 49 7.19 4.66 -7.34
CA VAL A 49 5.76 4.40 -7.49
C VAL A 49 5.36 4.71 -8.94
N GLY A 50 4.85 3.69 -9.64
CA GLY A 50 4.13 3.82 -10.90
C GLY A 50 2.65 3.55 -10.69
N GLU A 51 1.83 3.76 -11.73
CA GLU A 51 0.36 3.66 -11.64
C GLU A 51 -0.15 2.33 -11.07
N ASN A 52 0.56 1.23 -11.32
CA ASN A 52 0.16 -0.11 -10.92
C ASN A 52 1.29 -0.91 -10.23
N LYS A 53 2.37 -0.23 -9.83
CA LYS A 53 3.50 -0.89 -9.20
C LYS A 53 4.22 0.01 -8.20
N ILE A 54 4.75 -0.59 -7.15
CA ILE A 54 5.66 0.06 -6.20
C ILE A 54 6.93 -0.78 -6.14
N GLU A 55 8.05 -0.20 -6.54
CA GLU A 55 9.36 -0.82 -6.48
C GLU A 55 10.13 -0.20 -5.32
N SER A 56 10.56 -1.01 -4.35
CA SER A 56 11.29 -0.54 -3.17
C SER A 56 12.66 -1.20 -3.04
N THR A 57 13.65 -0.38 -2.70
CA THR A 57 15.00 -0.81 -2.35
C THR A 57 15.27 -0.44 -0.90
N TYR A 58 15.70 -1.42 -0.11
CA TYR A 58 15.97 -1.29 1.32
C TYR A 58 17.47 -1.42 1.56
N HIS A 59 18.06 -0.46 2.27
CA HIS A 59 19.47 -0.45 2.64
C HIS A 59 19.61 -0.59 4.16
N PHE A 60 20.04 -1.76 4.61
CA PHE A 60 20.22 -2.08 6.02
C PHE A 60 21.63 -1.67 6.49
N ILE A 61 21.74 -1.26 7.75
CA ILE A 61 22.99 -0.78 8.36
C ILE A 61 24.11 -1.83 8.32
N ASN A 62 23.75 -3.13 8.34
CA ASN A 62 24.71 -4.23 8.23
C ASN A 62 25.21 -4.48 6.78
N GLY A 63 24.93 -3.57 5.84
CA GLY A 63 25.35 -3.65 4.45
C GLY A 63 24.43 -4.48 3.55
N GLY A 64 23.34 -5.04 4.09
CA GLY A 64 22.35 -5.77 3.30
C GLY A 64 21.53 -4.85 2.40
N THR A 65 21.32 -5.25 1.15
CA THR A 65 20.33 -4.62 0.26
C THR A 65 19.23 -5.62 -0.08
N GLN A 66 17.97 -5.20 0.04
CA GLN A 66 16.82 -5.99 -0.38
C GLN A 66 15.96 -5.20 -1.37
N LYS A 67 15.34 -5.90 -2.31
CA LYS A 67 14.39 -5.31 -3.26
C LYS A 67 13.04 -5.99 -3.14
N PHE A 68 11.99 -5.20 -3.22
CA PHE A 68 10.62 -5.67 -3.23
C PHE A 68 9.83 -4.96 -4.31
N THR A 69 8.92 -5.69 -4.95
CA THR A 69 8.00 -5.13 -5.94
C THR A 69 6.58 -5.53 -5.57
N LEU A 70 5.74 -4.53 -5.30
CA LEU A 70 4.30 -4.68 -5.29
C LEU A 70 3.80 -4.44 -6.71
N ALA A 71 3.23 -5.46 -7.35
CA ALA A 71 2.47 -5.30 -8.59
C ALA A 71 0.98 -5.40 -8.29
N ALA A 72 0.21 -4.40 -8.71
CA ALA A 72 -1.23 -4.31 -8.51
C ALA A 72 -1.96 -4.42 -9.86
N ASN A 73 -3.02 -5.22 -9.90
CA ASN A 73 -3.97 -5.21 -11.00
C ASN A 73 -5.29 -4.63 -10.49
N PHE A 74 -5.53 -3.35 -10.76
CA PHE A 74 -6.70 -2.62 -10.30
C PHE A 74 -7.97 -3.10 -10.99
N GLY A 75 -8.96 -3.44 -10.17
CA GLY A 75 -10.32 -3.74 -10.55
C GLY A 75 -11.25 -2.55 -10.32
N LYS A 76 -12.51 -2.84 -9.99
CA LYS A 76 -13.53 -1.83 -9.73
C LYS A 76 -13.47 -1.36 -8.27
N HIS A 77 -13.90 -0.12 -8.04
CA HIS A 77 -14.07 0.46 -6.70
C HIS A 77 -12.79 0.43 -5.85
N GLY A 78 -11.62 0.60 -6.48
CA GLY A 78 -10.31 0.65 -5.82
C GLY A 78 -9.79 -0.69 -5.30
N HIS A 79 -10.51 -1.79 -5.49
CA HIS A 79 -9.97 -3.12 -5.23
C HIS A 79 -8.91 -3.49 -6.26
N PHE A 80 -7.89 -4.24 -5.85
CA PHE A 80 -6.86 -4.74 -6.75
C PHE A 80 -6.35 -6.12 -6.32
N ASP A 81 -5.87 -6.88 -7.30
CA ASP A 81 -5.12 -8.11 -7.06
C ASP A 81 -3.63 -7.77 -6.88
N VAL A 82 -2.97 -8.43 -5.93
CA VAL A 82 -1.51 -8.37 -5.78
C VAL A 82 -0.88 -9.51 -6.58
N LEU A 83 0.06 -9.19 -7.46
CA LEU A 83 0.64 -10.11 -8.42
C LEU A 83 2.13 -10.41 -8.15
N SER A 84 2.54 -11.64 -8.47
CA SER A 84 3.93 -12.03 -8.68
C SER A 84 4.04 -12.65 -10.07
N GLY A 85 4.63 -11.91 -11.01
CA GLY A 85 4.47 -12.20 -12.44
C GLY A 85 2.99 -12.11 -12.84
N SER A 86 2.46 -13.18 -13.44
CA SER A 86 1.04 -13.29 -13.80
C SER A 86 0.16 -13.92 -12.70
N LYS A 87 0.75 -14.35 -11.58
CA LYS A 87 0.04 -15.08 -10.53
C LYS A 87 -0.47 -14.14 -9.45
N LYS A 88 -1.76 -14.24 -9.14
CA LYS A 88 -2.34 -13.61 -7.94
C LYS A 88 -1.80 -14.26 -6.67
N ILE A 89 -1.19 -13.45 -5.81
CA ILE A 89 -0.64 -13.86 -4.50
C ILE A 89 -1.29 -13.12 -3.33
N GLY A 90 -2.17 -12.17 -3.60
CA GLY A 90 -2.80 -11.34 -2.59
C GLY A 90 -3.91 -10.48 -3.18
N ALA A 91 -4.45 -9.61 -2.33
CA ALA A 91 -5.46 -8.64 -2.71
C ALA A 91 -5.36 -7.42 -1.80
N GLY A 92 -5.85 -6.29 -2.31
CA GLY A 92 -5.93 -5.06 -1.57
C GLY A 92 -7.08 -4.19 -2.04
N TYR A 93 -7.18 -3.03 -1.41
CA TYR A 93 -8.09 -1.99 -1.80
C TYR A 93 -7.48 -0.63 -1.49
N CYS A 94 -7.84 0.36 -2.29
CA CYS A 94 -7.51 1.75 -2.04
C CYS A 94 -8.78 2.57 -1.79
N MET A 95 -8.70 3.42 -0.78
CA MET A 95 -9.62 4.51 -0.50
C MET A 95 -8.86 5.82 -0.66
N SER A 96 -9.55 6.94 -0.86
CA SER A 96 -9.03 8.33 -0.85
C SER A 96 -7.50 8.48 -1.03
N ILE A 97 -6.73 8.37 0.05
CA ILE A 97 -5.26 8.54 0.07
C ILE A 97 -4.49 7.31 0.58
N TRP A 98 -5.16 6.19 0.87
CA TRP A 98 -4.51 5.03 1.47
C TRP A 98 -4.93 3.73 0.80
N CYS A 99 -3.97 2.84 0.66
CA CYS A 99 -4.15 1.51 0.10
C CYS A 99 -3.75 0.48 1.16
N HIS A 100 -4.60 -0.51 1.39
CA HIS A 100 -4.29 -1.63 2.26
C HIS A 100 -4.27 -2.91 1.46
N TYR A 101 -3.28 -3.77 1.69
CA TYR A 101 -3.17 -5.05 1.01
C TYR A 101 -2.58 -6.14 1.88
N THR A 102 -2.91 -7.37 1.50
CA THR A 102 -2.30 -8.57 2.05
C THR A 102 -1.79 -9.45 0.91
N LEU A 103 -0.70 -10.18 1.15
CA LEU A 103 -0.19 -11.18 0.22
C LEU A 103 0.37 -12.38 0.97
N LYS A 104 0.43 -13.51 0.27
CA LYS A 104 0.95 -14.78 0.80
C LYS A 104 1.83 -15.47 -0.23
N MET A 105 3.03 -15.82 0.19
CA MET A 105 4.01 -16.57 -0.61
C MET A 105 4.46 -17.79 0.21
N GLY A 106 3.87 -18.95 -0.08
CA GLY A 106 4.10 -20.16 0.72
C GLY A 106 3.60 -20.00 2.15
N LYS A 107 4.52 -20.09 3.13
CA LYS A 107 4.24 -19.88 4.55
C LYS A 107 4.37 -18.43 4.99
N ASN A 108 4.88 -17.56 4.10
CA ASN A 108 5.12 -16.16 4.44
C ASN A 108 3.88 -15.32 4.11
N THR A 109 3.54 -14.42 5.02
CA THR A 109 2.43 -13.47 4.83
C THR A 109 2.94 -12.05 5.04
N VAL A 110 2.37 -11.12 4.30
CA VAL A 110 2.62 -9.68 4.42
C VAL A 110 1.26 -8.99 4.45
N GLU A 111 1.13 -8.00 5.31
CA GLU A 111 0.01 -7.08 5.41
C GLU A 111 0.59 -5.67 5.52
N GLU A 112 0.15 -4.74 4.68
CA GLU A 112 0.67 -3.39 4.68
C GLU A 112 -0.44 -2.38 4.32
N THR A 113 -0.39 -1.24 4.99
CA THR A 113 -1.12 -0.03 4.63
C THR A 113 -0.12 1.01 4.15
N VAL A 114 -0.40 1.59 2.98
CA VAL A 114 0.38 2.64 2.33
C VAL A 114 -0.48 3.89 2.27
N THR A 115 0.02 5.02 2.77
CA THR A 115 -0.69 6.32 2.76
C THR A 115 0.11 7.34 1.96
N PHE A 116 -0.56 7.99 1.02
CA PHE A 116 -0.01 9.05 0.16
C PHE A 116 -0.54 10.40 0.62
N PHE A 117 0.27 11.25 1.24
CA PHE A 117 -0.21 12.53 1.78
C PHE A 117 0.85 13.62 1.64
N GLN A 118 0.50 14.75 1.00
CA GLN A 118 1.37 15.94 0.91
C GLN A 118 2.82 15.61 0.53
N ASN A 119 3.02 14.88 -0.57
CA ASN A 119 4.33 14.41 -1.05
C ASN A 119 5.04 13.40 -0.14
N HIS A 120 4.38 12.89 0.90
CA HIS A 120 4.87 11.76 1.67
C HIS A 120 4.24 10.44 1.23
N LEU A 121 5.02 9.38 1.41
CA LEU A 121 4.61 7.99 1.35
C LEU A 121 4.87 7.35 2.71
N TYR A 122 3.82 7.20 3.52
CA TYR A 122 3.89 6.48 4.78
C TYR A 122 3.53 5.03 4.59
N ARG A 123 4.24 4.12 5.26
CA ARG A 123 3.88 2.71 5.27
C ARG A 123 3.87 2.17 6.68
N LEU A 124 2.89 1.32 6.94
CA LEU A 124 2.75 0.56 8.18
C LEU A 124 2.42 -0.87 7.79
N GLY A 125 3.23 -1.82 8.24
CA GLY A 125 3.00 -3.20 7.87
C GLY A 125 3.54 -4.21 8.85
N GLN A 126 3.15 -5.46 8.60
CA GLN A 126 3.66 -6.62 9.30
C GLN A 126 3.87 -7.78 8.35
N LYS A 127 4.87 -8.60 8.63
CA LYS A 127 5.20 -9.79 7.87
C LYS A 127 5.51 -10.94 8.79
N LYS A 128 5.03 -12.11 8.42
CA LYS A 128 5.39 -13.37 9.07
C LYS A 128 6.30 -14.14 8.14
N ILE A 129 7.57 -14.31 8.50
CA ILE A 129 8.55 -15.07 7.72
C ILE A 129 9.12 -16.18 8.59
N ASN A 130 9.00 -17.43 8.13
CA ASN A 130 9.49 -18.61 8.87
C ASN A 130 9.01 -18.65 10.34
N GLY A 131 7.78 -18.20 10.60
CA GLY A 131 7.18 -18.16 11.93
C GLY A 131 7.50 -16.90 12.75
N LYS A 132 8.49 -16.09 12.34
CA LYS A 132 8.82 -14.82 12.99
C LYS A 132 7.93 -13.69 12.48
N LEU A 133 7.35 -12.93 13.40
CA LEU A 133 6.61 -11.71 13.10
C LEU A 133 7.55 -10.50 13.17
N ILE A 134 7.48 -9.65 12.15
CA ILE A 134 8.20 -8.39 12.05
C ILE A 134 7.18 -7.32 11.67
N SER A 135 7.09 -6.26 12.44
CA SER A 135 6.31 -5.07 12.14
C SER A 135 7.24 -3.94 11.71
N TRP A 136 6.77 -3.04 10.84
CA TRP A 136 7.55 -1.88 10.44
C TRP A 136 6.69 -0.64 10.25
N GLU A 137 7.37 0.49 10.30
CA GLU A 137 6.89 1.78 9.86
C GLU A 137 7.94 2.44 8.96
N GLU A 138 7.48 3.15 7.93
CA GLU A 138 8.31 3.90 7.00
C GLU A 138 7.72 5.28 6.75
N ASP A 139 8.60 6.27 6.69
CA ASP A 139 8.29 7.65 6.28
C ASP A 139 9.24 8.02 5.16
N LEU A 140 8.68 8.27 3.98
CA LEU A 140 9.40 8.67 2.79
C LEU A 140 8.83 9.97 2.24
N GLU A 141 9.71 10.82 1.74
CA GLU A 141 9.39 12.08 1.10
C GLU A 141 9.66 11.97 -0.42
N GLN A 142 8.82 12.63 -1.22
CA GLN A 142 8.95 12.68 -2.66
C GLN A 142 10.11 13.59 -3.08
N GLU A 143 10.87 13.15 -4.09
CA GLU A 143 11.89 13.97 -4.76
C GLU A 143 11.32 15.09 -5.63
#